data_AF-A0A2T2NT18-F1
#
_entry.id   AF-A0A2T2NT18-F1
#
_cell.length_a   1.000
_cell.length_b   1.000
_cell.length_c   1.000
_cell.angle_alpha   90.00
_cell.angle_beta   90.00
_cell.angle_gamma   90.00
#
_symmetry.space_group_name_H-M   'P 1'
#
loop_
_entity.id
_entity.type
_entity.pdbx_description
1 polymer ?
#
loop_
_entity_poly.entity_id
_entity_poly.type
_entity_poly.pdbx_seq_one_letter_code
_entity_poly.pdbx_strand_id
1 'polypeptide(L)'
;MSDSEDSGIFKISADLVPPAVIKPAGISEVDFDGLLSPPLKLHEDLKNGCGGQLWPAGMLLSKYMLRKHRDDLVGKEILELGAGGGLVGLAVALGCKTSTKIHITDQEPMFDLMKRNISLNNLDSKSEATIYDWGTPTPANLPSHPDIILAADCVYFEPAFPLLQETLKDLIGENTVCYFCFKKRRRADLHFMKVAKKLFDVKEIEDDPDKAKYSRESLFLYKITSKSR
;
A
#
# COMPACT_ATOMS: atom_id res chain seq x y z
N MET A 1 19.23 -27.37 -44.14
CA MET A 1 18.95 -28.08 -42.87
C MET A 1 19.76 -27.41 -41.78
N SER A 2 19.14 -27.21 -40.62
CA SER A 2 19.55 -26.53 -39.36
C SER A 2 19.81 -25.02 -39.48
N ASP A 3 18.86 -24.14 -39.13
CA ASP A 3 18.40 -23.75 -37.76
C ASP A 3 19.52 -23.26 -36.84
N SER A 4 19.49 -21.97 -36.51
CA SER A 4 19.33 -21.48 -35.13
C SER A 4 19.23 -19.96 -35.11
N GLU A 5 18.05 -19.49 -34.74
CA GLU A 5 17.79 -18.19 -34.15
C GLU A 5 18.61 -18.06 -32.85
N ASP A 6 19.18 -16.89 -32.58
CA ASP A 6 19.15 -16.42 -31.19
C ASP A 6 18.88 -14.92 -31.13
N SER A 7 17.91 -14.69 -30.27
CA SER A 7 17.11 -13.54 -29.97
C SER A 7 17.92 -12.35 -29.46
N GLY A 8 17.58 -11.17 -29.98
CA GLY A 8 17.92 -9.90 -29.37
C GLY A 8 17.20 -9.77 -28.02
N ILE A 9 17.85 -10.23 -26.95
CA ILE A 9 17.36 -10.07 -25.58
C ILE A 9 17.48 -8.59 -25.22
N PHE A 10 16.32 -7.98 -25.05
CA PHE A 10 16.06 -6.68 -24.47
C PHE A 10 17.04 -6.35 -23.33
N LYS A 11 17.98 -5.43 -23.60
CA LYS A 11 18.64 -4.65 -22.57
C LYS A 11 17.59 -3.74 -21.93
N ILE A 12 16.94 -4.23 -20.90
CA ILE A 12 16.19 -3.38 -19.96
C ILE A 12 17.24 -2.48 -19.31
N SER A 13 17.22 -1.19 -19.66
CA SER A 13 17.99 -0.16 -18.94
C SER A 13 17.48 -0.16 -17.50
N ALA A 14 18.28 -0.73 -16.60
CA ALA A 14 18.09 -0.71 -15.15
C ALA A 14 18.49 0.65 -14.55
N ASP A 15 18.33 1.74 -15.31
CA ASP A 15 18.70 3.06 -14.87
C ASP A 15 17.51 3.73 -14.18
N LEU A 16 17.79 4.23 -12.96
CA LEU A 16 17.05 5.28 -12.22
C LEU A 16 16.10 4.83 -11.10
N VAL A 17 16.40 3.74 -10.39
CA VAL A 17 16.17 3.70 -8.93
C VAL A 17 17.51 4.01 -8.27
N PRO A 18 17.64 5.03 -7.40
CA PRO A 18 18.87 5.23 -6.64
C PRO A 18 19.23 3.90 -5.97
N PRO A 19 20.49 3.43 -6.02
CA PRO A 19 20.87 2.25 -5.27
C PRO A 19 20.40 2.44 -3.84
N ALA A 20 19.55 1.53 -3.36
CA ALA A 20 19.02 1.62 -2.02
C ALA A 20 20.24 1.72 -1.08
N VAL A 21 20.31 2.79 -0.30
CA VAL A 21 21.27 2.85 0.81
C VAL A 21 21.01 1.59 1.61
N ILE A 22 22.01 0.71 1.73
CA ILE A 22 21.85 -0.56 2.43
C ILE A 22 21.65 -0.21 3.90
N LYS A 23 20.38 0.00 4.27
CA LYS A 23 19.96 0.14 5.66
C LYS A 23 20.07 -1.26 6.25
N PRO A 24 20.88 -1.46 7.30
CA PRO A 24 20.95 -2.75 7.95
C PRO A 24 19.57 -3.14 8.46
N ALA A 25 19.24 -4.43 8.41
CA ALA A 25 17.99 -4.92 8.95
C ALA A 25 17.88 -4.56 10.43
N GLY A 26 16.70 -4.14 10.87
CA GLY A 26 16.50 -3.62 12.21
C GLY A 26 15.03 -3.35 12.52
N ILE A 27 14.76 -3.01 13.78
CA ILE A 27 13.42 -2.63 14.22
C ILE A 27 13.36 -1.10 14.28
N SER A 28 12.42 -0.52 13.54
CA SER A 28 12.01 0.88 13.71
C SER A 28 10.78 0.96 14.61
N GLU A 29 10.72 2.02 15.40
CA GLU A 29 9.55 2.35 16.22
C GLU A 29 8.96 3.68 15.73
N VAL A 30 7.66 3.70 15.45
CA VAL A 30 6.94 4.84 14.88
C VAL A 30 5.68 5.13 15.69
N ASP A 31 5.61 6.31 16.28
CA ASP A 31 4.46 6.76 17.09
C ASP A 31 3.52 7.72 16.32
N PHE A 32 3.88 8.10 15.09
CA PHE A 32 3.16 9.05 14.24
C PHE A 32 2.87 10.40 14.93
N ASP A 33 3.91 11.00 15.52
CA ASP A 33 3.80 12.25 16.29
C ASP A 33 2.90 12.08 17.53
N GLY A 34 3.06 10.94 18.22
CA GLY A 34 2.32 10.62 19.44
C GLY A 34 0.87 10.15 19.23
N LEU A 35 0.44 9.87 17.99
CA LEU A 35 -0.88 9.30 17.72
C LEU A 35 -1.01 7.83 18.16
N LEU A 36 0.12 7.13 18.31
CA LEU A 36 0.21 5.78 18.86
C LEU A 36 0.96 5.76 20.19
N SER A 37 0.40 5.01 21.14
CA SER A 37 1.04 4.64 22.40
C SER A 37 0.53 3.25 22.80
N PRO A 38 1.39 2.20 22.78
CA PRO A 38 2.82 2.22 22.42
C PRO A 38 3.07 2.52 20.93
N PRO A 39 4.31 2.89 20.54
CA PRO A 39 4.69 3.03 19.13
C PRO A 39 4.53 1.72 18.35
N LEU A 40 4.25 1.81 17.05
CA LEU A 40 4.26 0.68 16.14
C LEU A 40 5.70 0.22 15.90
N LYS A 41 5.97 -1.07 16.03
CA LYS A 41 7.29 -1.67 15.77
C LYS A 41 7.29 -2.33 14.41
N LEU A 42 8.27 -2.03 13.57
CA LEU A 42 8.41 -2.67 12.25
C LEU A 42 9.83 -3.16 12.08
N HIS A 43 9.97 -4.45 11.83
CA HIS A 43 11.19 -5.00 11.27
C HIS A 43 11.30 -4.52 9.82
N GLU A 44 12.40 -3.85 9.51
CA GLU A 44 12.78 -3.46 8.16
C GLU A 44 13.90 -4.37 7.68
N ASP A 45 13.76 -4.91 6.48
CA ASP A 45 14.75 -5.77 5.83
C ASP A 45 14.60 -5.71 4.30
N LEU A 46 15.60 -5.11 3.65
CA LEU A 46 15.62 -4.93 2.19
C LEU A 46 16.05 -6.20 1.42
N LYS A 47 16.37 -7.30 2.11
CA LYS A 47 16.86 -8.55 1.50
C LYS A 47 15.94 -9.08 0.40
N ASN A 48 14.61 -9.01 0.61
CA ASN A 48 13.61 -9.58 -0.29
C ASN A 48 12.91 -8.53 -1.17
N GLY A 49 13.40 -7.28 -1.17
CA GLY A 49 12.85 -6.21 -2.01
C GLY A 49 12.57 -4.92 -1.26
N CYS A 50 12.15 -3.91 -2.02
CA CYS A 50 12.01 -2.55 -1.53
C CYS A 50 10.79 -2.32 -0.59
N GLY A 51 9.87 -3.29 -0.49
CA GLY A 51 8.77 -3.29 0.47
C GLY A 51 9.22 -3.46 1.92
N GLY A 52 10.49 -3.83 2.14
CA GLY A 52 11.06 -4.04 3.46
C GLY A 52 11.51 -2.78 4.22
N GLN A 53 11.15 -1.58 3.77
CA GLN A 53 11.48 -0.33 4.47
C GLN A 53 10.25 0.57 4.62
N LEU A 54 10.34 1.55 5.50
CA LEU A 54 9.31 2.57 5.64
C LEU A 54 9.32 3.54 4.45
N TRP A 55 8.14 3.83 3.92
CA TRP A 55 7.97 4.73 2.79
C TRP A 55 7.19 6.00 3.17
N PRO A 56 7.53 7.19 2.64
CA PRO A 56 6.87 8.43 3.00
C PRO A 56 5.35 8.43 2.76
N ALA A 57 4.87 7.77 1.69
CA ALA A 57 3.43 7.65 1.45
C ALA A 57 2.73 6.80 2.50
N GLY A 58 3.36 5.71 2.97
CA GLY A 58 2.83 4.88 4.05
C GLY A 58 2.79 5.63 5.38
N MET A 59 3.82 6.44 5.68
CA MET A 59 3.84 7.30 6.86
C MET A 59 2.68 8.31 6.86
N LEU A 60 2.47 8.98 5.71
CA LEU A 60 1.39 9.94 5.55
C LEU A 60 0.01 9.28 5.65
N LEU A 61 -0.21 8.16 4.93
CA LEU A 61 -1.50 7.49 4.94
C LEU A 61 -1.84 6.95 6.35
N SER A 62 -0.88 6.35 7.04
CA SER A 62 -1.06 5.87 8.42
C SER A 62 -1.51 7.00 9.34
N LYS A 63 -0.82 8.15 9.27
CA LYS A 63 -1.14 9.33 10.08
C LYS A 63 -2.54 9.87 9.77
N TYR A 64 -2.93 9.92 8.50
CA TYR A 64 -4.26 10.32 8.08
C TYR A 64 -5.32 9.39 8.67
N MET A 65 -5.15 8.07 8.53
CA MET A 65 -6.10 7.08 9.07
C MET A 65 -6.23 7.19 10.59
N LEU A 66 -5.11 7.34 11.32
CA LEU A 66 -5.10 7.48 12.77
C LEU A 66 -5.81 8.76 13.26
N ARG A 67 -5.74 9.85 12.49
CA ARG A 67 -6.43 11.11 12.82
C ARG A 67 -7.91 11.07 12.47
N LYS A 68 -8.22 10.63 11.25
CA LYS A 68 -9.55 10.75 10.66
C LYS A 68 -10.48 9.62 11.10
N HIS A 69 -9.93 8.42 11.25
CA HIS A 69 -10.68 7.17 11.36
C HIS A 69 -10.41 6.42 12.66
N ARG A 70 -10.10 7.15 13.74
CA ARG A 70 -9.74 6.54 15.02
C ARG A 70 -10.87 5.69 15.61
N ASP A 71 -12.12 6.12 15.40
CA ASP A 71 -13.30 5.60 16.10
C ASP A 71 -14.42 5.06 15.19
N ASP A 72 -14.27 5.13 13.86
CA ASP A 72 -15.35 4.85 12.88
C ASP A 72 -15.11 3.61 11.99
N LEU A 73 -14.14 2.75 12.35
CA LEU A 73 -13.78 1.55 11.61
C LEU A 73 -14.38 0.25 12.17
N VAL A 74 -15.27 0.35 13.16
CA VAL A 74 -15.97 -0.81 13.72
C VAL A 74 -16.89 -1.42 12.65
N GLY A 75 -16.78 -2.72 12.45
CA GLY A 75 -17.55 -3.48 11.46
C GLY A 75 -17.08 -3.36 10.02
N LYS A 76 -16.01 -2.60 9.74
CA LYS A 76 -15.51 -2.35 8.38
C LYS A 76 -14.57 -3.44 7.89
N GLU A 77 -14.75 -3.96 6.69
CA GLU A 77 -13.78 -4.85 6.06
C GLU A 77 -12.63 -4.02 5.46
N ILE A 78 -11.39 -4.29 5.87
CA ILE A 78 -10.21 -3.51 5.51
C ILE A 78 -9.16 -4.41 4.85
N LEU A 79 -8.71 -4.00 3.67
CA LEU A 79 -7.66 -4.66 2.89
C LEU A 79 -6.55 -3.65 2.57
N GLU A 80 -5.28 -4.00 2.82
CA GLU A 80 -4.12 -3.25 2.36
C GLU A 80 -3.47 -3.95 1.15
N LEU A 81 -3.29 -3.24 0.05
CA LEU A 81 -2.60 -3.71 -1.16
C LEU A 81 -1.15 -3.23 -1.18
N GLY A 82 -0.21 -4.12 -1.49
CA GLY A 82 1.21 -3.76 -1.58
C GLY A 82 1.76 -3.27 -0.24
N ALA A 83 1.44 -3.99 0.83
CA ALA A 83 1.69 -3.59 2.20
C ALA A 83 3.18 -3.52 2.58
N GLY A 84 4.05 -4.24 1.86
CA GLY A 84 5.44 -4.46 2.22
C GLY A 84 5.54 -5.07 3.62
N GLY A 85 6.10 -4.30 4.56
CA GLY A 85 6.14 -4.67 5.99
C GLY A 85 4.83 -4.47 6.77
N GLY A 86 3.77 -3.93 6.17
CA GLY A 86 2.46 -3.71 6.80
C GLY A 86 2.30 -2.37 7.54
N LEU A 87 3.07 -1.34 7.18
CA LEU A 87 3.09 -0.06 7.92
C LEU A 87 1.69 0.53 8.14
N VAL A 88 0.85 0.60 7.10
CA VAL A 88 -0.44 1.30 7.19
C VAL A 88 -1.47 0.45 7.92
N GLY A 89 -1.69 -0.78 7.48
CA GLY A 89 -2.68 -1.66 8.08
C GLY A 89 -2.38 -1.99 9.54
N LEU A 90 -1.10 -2.14 9.92
CA LEU A 90 -0.73 -2.37 11.32
C LEU A 90 -0.87 -1.12 12.19
N ALA A 91 -0.60 0.07 11.64
CA ALA A 91 -0.90 1.32 12.34
C ALA A 91 -2.40 1.44 12.63
N VAL A 92 -3.25 1.12 11.65
CA VAL A 92 -4.71 1.11 11.81
C VAL A 92 -5.15 0.07 12.84
N ALA A 93 -4.64 -1.16 12.77
CA ALA A 93 -4.98 -2.22 13.73
C ALA A 93 -4.60 -1.87 15.18
N LEU A 94 -3.49 -1.16 15.36
CA LEU A 94 -2.98 -0.75 16.66
C LEU A 94 -3.72 0.47 17.22
N GLY A 95 -3.99 1.49 16.39
CA GLY A 95 -4.48 2.79 16.85
C GLY A 95 -5.96 3.06 16.68
N CYS A 96 -6.66 2.34 15.80
CA CYS A 96 -8.07 2.56 15.51
C CYS A 96 -8.98 1.48 16.14
N LYS A 97 -10.25 1.82 16.36
CA LYS A 97 -11.29 0.87 16.77
C LYS A 97 -11.76 0.06 15.56
N THR A 98 -11.29 -1.18 15.48
CA THR A 98 -11.74 -2.18 14.50
C THR A 98 -12.36 -3.38 15.22
N SER A 99 -13.23 -4.11 14.52
CA SER A 99 -13.84 -5.36 15.04
C SER A 99 -13.70 -6.55 14.08
N THR A 100 -13.12 -6.31 12.91
CA THR A 100 -12.80 -7.28 11.86
C THR A 100 -11.28 -7.35 11.73
N LYS A 101 -10.77 -8.46 11.20
CA LYS A 101 -9.35 -8.54 10.87
C LYS A 101 -9.03 -7.65 9.68
N ILE A 102 -7.90 -6.95 9.75
CA ILE A 102 -7.32 -6.22 8.62
C ILE A 102 -6.47 -7.18 7.80
N HIS A 103 -6.75 -7.27 6.51
CA HIS A 103 -5.99 -8.11 5.59
C HIS A 103 -4.78 -7.33 5.04
N ILE A 104 -3.58 -7.76 5.42
CA ILE A 104 -2.31 -7.19 4.99
C ILE A 104 -1.81 -8.00 3.80
N THR A 105 -1.81 -7.42 2.60
CA THR A 105 -1.54 -8.18 1.37
C THR A 105 -0.39 -7.64 0.55
N ASP A 106 0.40 -8.56 0.02
CA ASP A 106 1.55 -8.31 -0.85
C ASP A 106 1.92 -9.60 -1.59
N GLN A 107 2.93 -9.57 -2.45
CA GLN A 107 3.49 -10.74 -3.13
C GLN A 107 4.29 -11.64 -2.17
N GLU A 108 4.49 -12.90 -2.56
CA GLU A 108 5.15 -13.94 -1.76
C GLU A 108 6.46 -13.51 -1.05
N PRO A 109 7.40 -12.75 -1.68
CA PRO A 109 8.64 -12.33 -1.02
C PRO A 109 8.46 -11.50 0.26
N MET A 110 7.31 -10.83 0.42
CA MET A 110 6.99 -10.01 1.58
C MET A 110 6.22 -10.78 2.67
N PHE A 111 5.76 -12.00 2.40
CA PHE A 111 4.87 -12.75 3.29
C PHE A 111 5.45 -12.97 4.70
N ASP A 112 6.70 -13.42 4.79
CA ASP A 112 7.37 -13.62 6.07
C ASP A 112 7.57 -12.31 6.84
N LEU A 113 7.82 -11.21 6.13
CA LEU A 113 7.99 -9.90 6.75
C LEU A 113 6.67 -9.38 7.32
N MET A 114 5.57 -9.50 6.56
CA MET A 114 4.22 -9.15 7.02
C MET A 114 3.87 -9.93 8.28
N LYS A 115 4.05 -11.26 8.28
CA LYS A 115 3.79 -12.11 9.46
C LYS A 115 4.63 -11.71 10.66
N ARG A 116 5.94 -11.48 10.45
CA ARG A 116 6.85 -11.05 11.51
C ARG A 116 6.40 -9.74 12.15
N ASN A 117 5.99 -8.77 11.35
CA ASN A 117 5.55 -7.46 11.85
C ASN A 117 4.18 -7.50 12.53
N ILE A 118 3.27 -8.38 12.09
CA ILE A 118 2.03 -8.66 12.81
C ILE A 118 2.35 -9.16 14.22
N SER A 119 3.14 -10.23 14.34
CA SER A 119 3.45 -10.83 15.64
C SER A 119 4.32 -9.93 16.52
N LEU A 120 5.21 -9.11 15.94
CA LEU A 120 6.04 -8.14 16.68
C LEU A 120 5.20 -7.13 17.49
N ASN A 121 3.97 -6.87 17.05
CA ASN A 121 3.03 -5.95 17.69
C ASN A 121 1.89 -6.68 18.43
N ASN A 122 1.92 -8.00 18.52
CA ASN A 122 0.83 -8.84 19.06
C ASN A 122 -0.52 -8.58 18.36
N LEU A 123 -0.51 -8.42 17.03
CA LEU A 123 -1.68 -8.09 16.23
C LEU A 123 -2.30 -9.30 15.53
N ASP A 124 -1.90 -10.53 15.85
CA ASP A 124 -2.37 -11.76 15.18
C ASP A 124 -3.89 -11.96 15.27
N SER A 125 -4.55 -11.41 16.30
CA SER A 125 -6.01 -11.44 16.43
C SER A 125 -6.73 -10.33 15.65
N LYS A 126 -6.00 -9.30 15.20
CA LYS A 126 -6.54 -8.10 14.52
C LYS A 126 -6.11 -7.99 13.07
N SER A 127 -5.10 -8.73 12.65
CA SER A 127 -4.52 -8.63 11.31
C SER A 127 -4.12 -10.00 10.79
N GLU A 128 -4.12 -10.14 9.47
CA GLU A 128 -3.75 -11.39 8.80
C GLU A 128 -2.96 -11.08 7.53
N ALA A 129 -1.79 -11.72 7.39
CA ALA A 129 -1.00 -11.65 6.17
C ALA A 129 -1.60 -12.58 5.11
N THR A 130 -1.77 -12.11 3.88
CA THR A 130 -2.24 -12.92 2.75
C THR A 130 -1.42 -12.60 1.51
N ILE A 131 -1.00 -13.62 0.76
CA ILE A 131 -0.33 -13.42 -0.52
C ILE A 131 -1.40 -12.98 -1.54
N TYR A 132 -1.16 -11.85 -2.21
CA TYR A 132 -2.03 -11.37 -3.27
C TYR A 132 -1.24 -10.63 -4.34
N ASP A 133 -1.03 -11.31 -5.48
CA ASP A 133 -0.40 -10.72 -6.66
C ASP A 133 -1.43 -9.92 -7.46
N TRP A 134 -1.09 -8.68 -7.80
CA TRP A 134 -1.99 -7.82 -8.57
C TRP A 134 -2.31 -8.42 -9.95
N GLY A 135 -3.56 -8.24 -10.37
CA GLY A 135 -4.07 -8.75 -11.65
C GLY A 135 -4.42 -10.24 -11.62
N THR A 136 -4.25 -10.91 -10.47
CA THR A 136 -4.79 -12.25 -10.25
C THR A 136 -6.19 -12.18 -9.60
N PRO A 137 -7.02 -13.23 -9.73
CA PRO A 137 -8.32 -13.28 -9.06
C PRO A 137 -8.19 -13.09 -7.55
N THR A 138 -9.11 -12.34 -6.95
CA THR A 138 -9.12 -12.10 -5.49
C THR A 138 -9.14 -13.43 -4.73
N PRO A 139 -8.17 -13.68 -3.82
CA PRO A 139 -8.17 -14.85 -2.95
C PRO A 139 -9.48 -15.01 -2.18
N ALA A 140 -9.95 -16.26 -2.05
CA ALA A 140 -11.26 -16.58 -1.47
C ALA A 140 -11.41 -16.20 0.02
N ASN A 141 -10.29 -16.00 0.74
CA ASN A 141 -10.28 -15.58 2.13
C ASN A 141 -10.28 -14.04 2.30
N LEU A 142 -10.24 -13.29 1.19
CA LEU A 142 -10.31 -11.83 1.20
C LEU A 142 -11.74 -11.37 0.88
N PRO A 143 -12.17 -10.20 1.39
CA PRO A 143 -13.45 -9.60 1.02
C PRO A 143 -13.48 -9.28 -0.47
N SER A 144 -14.58 -9.59 -1.15
CA SER A 144 -14.74 -9.28 -2.58
C SER A 144 -14.84 -7.77 -2.84
N HIS A 145 -15.55 -7.05 -1.96
CA HIS A 145 -15.68 -5.59 -2.01
C HIS A 145 -15.47 -5.01 -0.61
N PRO A 146 -14.21 -4.90 -0.13
CA PRO A 146 -13.94 -4.35 1.19
C PRO A 146 -14.52 -2.94 1.30
N ASP A 147 -14.94 -2.54 2.51
CA ASP A 147 -15.34 -1.16 2.76
C ASP A 147 -14.18 -0.20 2.52
N ILE A 148 -12.97 -0.62 2.89
CA ILE A 148 -11.76 0.20 2.84
C ILE A 148 -10.62 -0.56 2.19
N ILE A 149 -10.00 0.09 1.19
CA ILE A 149 -8.73 -0.33 0.63
C ILE A 149 -7.66 0.69 1.06
N LEU A 150 -6.52 0.19 1.53
CA LEU A 150 -5.33 0.99 1.81
C LEU A 150 -4.28 0.68 0.74
N ALA A 151 -3.70 1.70 0.12
CA ALA A 151 -2.63 1.52 -0.86
C ALA A 151 -1.63 2.67 -0.74
N ALA A 152 -0.39 2.36 -0.34
CA ALA A 152 0.65 3.35 -0.12
C ALA A 152 1.92 3.03 -0.91
N ASP A 153 2.38 4.00 -1.70
CA ASP A 153 3.58 3.91 -2.54
C ASP A 153 3.62 2.72 -3.52
N CYS A 154 2.44 2.21 -3.94
CA CYS A 154 2.29 1.15 -4.93
C CYS A 154 2.67 1.56 -6.37
N VAL A 155 2.85 2.86 -6.64
CA VAL A 155 3.12 3.43 -7.98
C VAL A 155 4.62 3.74 -8.13
N TYR A 156 5.42 2.71 -8.41
CA TYR A 156 6.86 2.87 -8.64
C TYR A 156 7.43 1.97 -9.76
N PHE A 157 6.70 0.94 -10.19
CA PHE A 157 7.12 0.05 -11.27
C PHE A 157 6.06 0.04 -12.37
N GLU A 158 6.32 0.72 -13.48
CA GLU A 158 5.33 0.98 -14.54
C GLU A 158 4.67 -0.29 -15.11
N PRO A 159 5.39 -1.41 -15.33
CA PRO A 159 4.76 -2.65 -15.80
C PRO A 159 3.68 -3.20 -14.86
N ALA A 160 3.71 -2.87 -13.57
CA ALA A 160 2.69 -3.30 -12.60
C ALA A 160 1.45 -2.39 -12.57
N PHE A 161 1.47 -1.23 -13.23
CA PHE A 161 0.35 -0.28 -13.18
C PHE A 161 -0.96 -0.86 -13.73
N PRO A 162 -0.99 -1.57 -14.88
CA PRO A 162 -2.23 -2.19 -15.36
C PRO A 162 -2.76 -3.28 -14.42
N LEU A 163 -1.86 -4.05 -13.79
CA LEU A 163 -2.22 -5.12 -12.86
C LEU A 163 -2.89 -4.56 -11.60
N LEU A 164 -2.33 -3.48 -11.04
CA LEU A 164 -2.93 -2.79 -9.90
C LEU A 164 -4.27 -2.14 -10.27
N GLN A 165 -4.40 -1.59 -11.48
CA GLN A 165 -5.67 -1.03 -11.96
C GLN A 165 -6.75 -2.09 -12.08
N GLU A 166 -6.42 -3.28 -12.58
CA GLU A 166 -7.37 -4.39 -12.65
C GLU A 166 -7.78 -4.86 -11.25
N THR A 167 -6.80 -5.01 -10.35
CA THR A 167 -7.04 -5.35 -8.94
C THR A 167 -7.99 -4.34 -8.27
N LEU A 168 -7.79 -3.04 -8.49
CA LEU A 168 -8.70 -2.02 -7.98
C LEU A 168 -10.09 -2.09 -8.62
N LYS A 169 -10.21 -2.49 -9.90
CA LYS A 169 -11.52 -2.67 -10.55
C LYS A 169 -12.29 -3.83 -9.94
N ASP A 170 -11.61 -4.92 -9.60
CA ASP A 170 -12.22 -6.09 -9.01
C ASP A 170 -12.70 -5.79 -7.58
N LEU A 171 -11.90 -5.04 -6.81
CA LEU A 171 -12.18 -4.79 -5.39
C LEU A 171 -13.11 -3.60 -5.14
N ILE A 172 -13.04 -2.51 -5.93
CA ILE A 172 -13.83 -1.30 -5.66
C ILE A 172 -15.29 -1.54 -6.05
N GLY A 173 -16.11 -1.82 -5.05
CA GLY A 173 -17.56 -1.89 -5.15
C GLY A 173 -18.25 -0.54 -4.97
N GLU A 174 -19.58 -0.57 -4.84
CA GLU A 174 -20.43 0.62 -4.67
C GLU A 174 -20.06 1.43 -3.42
N ASN A 175 -19.78 0.74 -2.30
CA ASN A 175 -19.52 1.36 -1.00
C ASN A 175 -18.02 1.41 -0.63
N THR A 176 -17.14 0.91 -1.49
CA THR A 176 -15.70 0.84 -1.22
C THR A 176 -15.04 2.21 -1.35
N VAL A 177 -14.22 2.57 -0.37
CA VAL A 177 -13.32 3.73 -0.43
C VAL A 177 -11.87 3.24 -0.41
N CYS A 178 -11.14 3.49 -1.48
CA CYS A 178 -9.70 3.27 -1.52
C CYS A 178 -8.96 4.55 -1.14
N TYR A 179 -8.22 4.49 -0.02
CA TYR A 179 -7.27 5.53 0.36
C TYR A 179 -5.92 5.24 -0.29
N PHE A 180 -5.58 6.09 -1.25
CA PHE A 180 -4.44 5.88 -2.12
C PHE A 180 -3.42 6.99 -1.94
N CYS A 181 -2.23 6.64 -1.46
CA CYS A 181 -1.15 7.60 -1.27
C CYS A 181 0.08 7.20 -2.08
N PHE A 182 0.72 8.15 -2.74
CA PHE A 182 2.00 7.89 -3.41
C PHE A 182 2.87 9.14 -3.42
N LYS A 183 4.19 8.93 -3.47
CA LYS A 183 5.16 9.98 -3.78
C LYS A 183 5.45 9.98 -5.27
N LYS A 184 5.14 11.08 -5.96
CA LYS A 184 5.53 11.27 -7.36
C LYS A 184 7.05 11.39 -7.45
N ARG A 185 7.67 10.41 -8.08
CA ARG A 185 9.12 10.35 -8.35
C ARG A 185 9.40 10.61 -9.83
N ARG A 186 8.52 10.17 -10.72
CA ARG A 186 8.67 10.28 -12.17
C ARG A 186 7.38 10.80 -12.83
N ARG A 187 7.50 11.22 -14.09
CA ARG A 187 6.33 11.61 -14.90
C ARG A 187 5.37 10.45 -15.12
N ALA A 188 5.90 9.23 -15.26
CA ALA A 188 5.10 8.03 -15.46
C ALA A 188 4.17 7.71 -14.29
N ASP A 189 4.51 8.09 -13.06
CA ASP A 189 3.63 7.85 -11.90
C ASP A 189 2.28 8.59 -12.06
N LEU A 190 2.26 9.72 -12.77
CA LEU A 190 1.02 10.43 -13.12
C LEU A 190 0.21 9.72 -14.22
N HIS A 191 0.83 8.82 -15.00
CA HIS A 191 0.12 8.00 -15.98
C HIS A 191 -0.85 7.05 -15.29
N PHE A 192 -0.43 6.42 -14.18
CA PHE A 192 -1.31 5.60 -13.35
C PHE A 192 -2.56 6.40 -12.94
N MET A 193 -2.36 7.60 -12.37
CA MET A 193 -3.47 8.46 -11.92
C MET A 193 -4.37 8.92 -13.07
N LYS A 194 -3.81 9.16 -14.26
CA LYS A 194 -4.59 9.51 -15.45
C LYS A 194 -5.52 8.37 -15.87
N VAL A 195 -5.07 7.13 -15.79
CA VAL A 195 -5.91 5.96 -16.08
C VAL A 195 -6.91 5.71 -14.94
N ALA A 196 -6.50 5.81 -13.69
CA ALA A 196 -7.38 5.68 -12.53
C ALA A 196 -8.57 6.66 -12.60
N LYS A 197 -8.34 7.93 -12.98
CA LYS A 197 -9.41 8.93 -13.19
C LYS A 197 -10.40 8.57 -14.32
N LYS A 198 -9.99 7.74 -15.27
CA LYS A 198 -10.92 7.23 -16.31
C LYS A 198 -11.79 6.10 -15.77
N LEU A 199 -11.25 5.26 -14.90
CA LEU A 199 -11.92 4.09 -14.34
C LEU A 199 -12.81 4.42 -13.13
N PHE A 200 -12.36 5.35 -12.28
CA PHE A 200 -12.93 5.61 -10.96
C PHE A 200 -13.25 7.10 -10.75
N ASP A 201 -14.03 7.41 -9.72
CA ASP A 201 -14.06 8.76 -9.15
C ASP A 201 -12.83 8.92 -8.25
N VAL A 202 -11.97 9.89 -8.57
CA VAL A 202 -10.69 10.11 -7.88
C VAL A 202 -10.63 11.54 -7.37
N LYS A 203 -10.62 11.70 -6.05
CA LYS A 203 -10.62 13.00 -5.36
C LYS A 203 -9.41 13.13 -4.48
N GLU A 204 -8.69 14.24 -4.60
CA GLU A 204 -7.58 14.54 -3.69
C GLU A 204 -8.14 14.88 -2.30
N ILE A 205 -7.46 14.42 -1.26
CA ILE A 205 -7.79 14.78 0.12
C ILE A 205 -7.19 16.15 0.40
N GLU A 206 -8.06 17.13 0.63
CA GLU A 206 -7.70 18.52 0.90
C GLU A 206 -7.88 18.90 2.38
N ASP A 207 -8.52 18.05 3.19
CA ASP A 207 -8.84 18.33 4.60
C ASP A 207 -7.78 17.86 5.61
N ASP A 208 -6.65 17.29 5.16
CA ASP A 208 -5.55 16.93 6.06
C ASP A 208 -4.73 18.17 6.47
N PRO A 209 -4.44 18.37 7.77
CA PRO A 209 -3.71 19.55 8.25
C PRO A 209 -2.28 19.68 7.70
N ASP A 210 -1.66 18.57 7.28
CA ASP A 210 -0.31 18.55 6.73
C ASP A 210 -0.30 18.68 5.19
N LYS A 211 -1.44 18.92 4.53
CA LYS A 211 -1.57 19.01 3.04
C LYS A 211 -0.51 19.86 2.38
N ALA A 212 -0.33 21.09 2.85
CA ALA A 212 0.62 22.03 2.28
C ALA A 212 2.07 21.55 2.42
N LYS A 213 2.39 20.83 3.50
CA LYS A 213 3.73 20.28 3.76
C LYS A 213 4.03 19.13 2.80
N TYR A 214 3.19 18.09 2.79
CA TYR A 214 3.48 16.91 1.98
C TYR A 214 3.33 17.16 0.47
N SER A 215 2.50 18.12 0.06
CA SER A 215 2.40 18.53 -1.35
C SER A 215 3.72 19.11 -1.88
N ARG A 216 4.45 19.88 -1.06
CA ARG A 216 5.81 20.39 -1.41
C ARG A 216 6.82 19.26 -1.54
N GLU A 217 6.58 18.15 -0.86
CA GLU A 217 7.38 16.93 -0.92
C GLU A 217 6.93 15.98 -2.05
N SER A 218 6.03 16.42 -2.94
CA SER A 218 5.47 15.62 -4.05
C SER A 218 4.76 14.34 -3.57
N LEU A 219 4.21 14.35 -2.37
CA LEU A 219 3.28 13.34 -1.87
C LEU A 219 1.85 13.76 -2.20
N PHE A 220 1.04 12.78 -2.57
CA PHE A 220 -0.37 12.99 -2.89
C PHE A 220 -1.20 11.92 -2.19
N LEU A 221 -2.36 12.32 -1.67
CA LEU A 221 -3.28 11.47 -0.94
C LEU A 221 -4.67 11.61 -1.57
N TYR A 222 -5.24 10.50 -2.02
CA TYR A 222 -6.49 10.44 -2.76
C TYR A 222 -7.50 9.52 -2.08
N LYS A 223 -8.79 9.83 -2.27
CA LYS A 223 -9.90 8.89 -2.20
C LYS A 223 -10.23 8.42 -3.61
N ILE A 224 -10.30 7.12 -3.80
CA ILE A 224 -10.72 6.47 -5.05
C ILE A 224 -11.97 5.66 -4.75
N THR A 225 -13.05 5.93 -5.46
CA THR A 225 -14.37 5.31 -5.29
C THR A 225 -14.95 4.89 -6.64
N SER A 226 -15.95 4.02 -6.63
CA SER A 226 -16.72 3.73 -7.84
C SER A 226 -17.33 5.01 -8.43
N LYS A 227 -17.49 5.07 -9.75
CA LYS A 227 -18.20 6.18 -10.40
C LYS A 227 -19.69 6.02 -10.14
N SER A 228 -20.35 7.10 -9.75
CA SER A 228 -21.81 7.17 -9.78
C SER A 228 -22.28 6.88 -11.21
N ARG A 229 -23.17 5.89 -11.35
CA ARG A 229 -23.83 5.58 -12.63
C ARG A 229 -24.76 6.70 -13.05
#